data_AF-A0A7V1EHH1-F1
#
_entry.id   AF-A0A7V1EHH1-F1
#
_cell.length_a   1.000
_cell.length_b   1.000
_cell.length_c   1.000
_cell.angle_alpha   90.00
_cell.angle_beta   90.00
_cell.angle_gamma   90.00
#
_symmetry.space_group_name_H-M   'P 1'
#
loop_
_entity.id
_entity.type
_entity.pdbx_description
1 polymer ?
#
loop_
_entity_poly.entity_id
_entity_poly.type
_entity_poly.pdbx_seq_one_letter_code
_entity_poly.pdbx_strand_id
1 'polypeptide(L)'
;MEKIKIFNLILCILLLFFFSYGGNLDELLAVSKGDMAAMQLNFYASAAWQVSLLQFDIFLYSFFDRNDSTLIIELYGMKENPDEAQRAIEHFRSLVKTDFIPLFKNNYRIDIDEINNIKFIYRNRSEEGKRIIYIWEKGKFRFPLK
;
A
#
# COMPACT_ATOMS: atom_id res chain seq x y z
N MET A 1 -57.69 14.11 -7.75
CA MET A 1 -57.14 13.41 -6.57
C MET A 1 -56.05 12.39 -6.94
N GLU A 2 -56.15 11.69 -8.10
CA GLU A 2 -55.13 10.72 -8.56
C GLU A 2 -53.76 11.33 -8.90
N LYS A 3 -53.70 12.53 -9.50
CA LYS A 3 -52.44 13.18 -9.88
C LYS A 3 -51.50 13.46 -8.69
N ILE A 4 -52.07 13.75 -7.51
CA ILE A 4 -51.33 13.98 -6.26
C ILE A 4 -50.73 12.67 -5.73
N LYS A 5 -51.44 11.55 -5.89
CA LYS A 5 -50.94 10.22 -5.49
C LYS A 5 -49.77 9.76 -6.36
N ILE A 6 -49.84 10.03 -7.67
CA ILE A 6 -48.75 9.70 -8.62
C ILE A 6 -47.51 10.56 -8.33
N PHE A 7 -47.68 11.85 -8.07
CA PHE A 7 -46.56 12.74 -7.71
C PHE A 7 -45.86 12.29 -6.42
N ASN A 8 -46.63 11.96 -5.38
CA ASN A 8 -46.08 11.46 -4.12
C ASN A 8 -45.36 10.12 -4.28
N LEU A 9 -45.87 9.23 -5.15
CA LEU A 9 -45.22 7.96 -5.45
C LEU A 9 -43.88 8.16 -6.17
N ILE A 10 -43.83 9.05 -7.17
CA ILE A 10 -42.59 9.39 -7.89
C ILE A 10 -41.58 10.03 -6.94
N LEU A 11 -42.02 10.94 -6.06
CA LEU A 11 -41.17 11.58 -5.06
C LEU A 11 -40.59 10.56 -4.07
N CYS A 12 -41.39 9.59 -3.62
CA CYS A 12 -40.93 8.50 -2.77
C CYS A 12 -39.90 7.60 -3.47
N ILE A 13 -40.11 7.26 -4.74
CA ILE A 13 -39.15 6.46 -5.52
C ILE A 13 -37.83 7.22 -5.69
N LEU A 14 -37.88 8.51 -6.03
CA LEU A 14 -36.69 9.35 -6.14
C LEU A 14 -35.92 9.44 -4.81
N LEU A 15 -36.62 9.62 -3.70
CA LEU A 15 -36.01 9.62 -2.37
C LEU A 15 -35.32 8.29 -2.05
N LEU A 16 -35.94 7.16 -2.37
CA LEU A 16 -35.34 5.82 -2.19
C LEU A 16 -34.06 5.63 -3.02
N PHE A 17 -34.02 6.17 -4.25
CA PHE A 17 -32.80 6.17 -5.07
C PHE A 17 -31.67 7.02 -4.48
N PHE A 18 -31.99 8.17 -3.86
CA PHE A 18 -31.00 8.99 -3.16
C PHE A 18 -30.46 8.31 -1.89
N PHE A 19 -31.31 7.59 -1.14
CA PHE A 19 -30.87 6.83 0.03
C PHE A 19 -30.12 5.54 -0.32
N SER A 20 -30.38 4.91 -1.48
CA SER A 20 -29.58 3.75 -1.93
C SER A 20 -28.17 4.10 -2.38
N TYR A 21 -27.90 5.38 -2.72
CA TYR A 21 -26.56 5.84 -3.10
C TYR A 21 -25.66 6.13 -1.89
N GLY A 22 -26.20 6.09 -0.67
CA GLY A 22 -25.44 6.27 0.58
C GLY A 22 -24.55 5.08 0.95
N GLY A 23 -24.71 3.92 0.33
CA GLY A 23 -23.91 2.72 0.59
C GLY A 23 -22.47 2.77 0.07
N ASN A 24 -22.15 3.72 -0.83
CA ASN A 24 -20.82 3.79 -1.45
C ASN A 24 -19.79 4.55 -0.62
N LEU A 25 -20.17 5.32 0.40
CA LEU A 25 -19.19 6.05 1.22
C LEU A 25 -18.49 5.13 2.22
N ASP A 26 -19.22 4.17 2.79
CA ASP A 26 -18.69 3.21 3.77
C ASP A 26 -17.73 2.20 3.13
N GLU A 27 -18.02 1.72 1.91
CA GLU A 27 -17.07 0.85 1.18
C GLU A 27 -15.81 1.60 0.73
N LEU A 28 -15.92 2.90 0.41
CA LEU A 28 -14.76 3.72 0.04
C LEU A 28 -13.81 3.94 1.23
N LEU A 29 -14.37 4.09 2.44
CA LEU A 29 -13.63 4.38 3.67
C LEU A 29 -13.27 3.13 4.47
N ALA A 30 -13.85 1.97 4.16
CA ALA A 30 -13.49 0.70 4.77
C ALA A 30 -12.00 0.39 4.54
N VAL A 31 -11.32 -0.07 5.59
CA VAL A 31 -9.93 -0.53 5.52
C VAL A 31 -9.92 -1.86 4.78
N SER A 32 -9.26 -1.93 3.62
CA SER A 32 -9.13 -3.17 2.86
C SER A 32 -8.11 -4.13 3.50
N LYS A 33 -8.10 -5.40 3.11
CA LYS A 33 -7.07 -6.34 3.64
C LYS A 33 -5.67 -5.92 3.20
N GLY A 34 -5.54 -5.32 2.01
CA GLY A 34 -4.28 -4.73 1.55
C GLY A 34 -3.80 -3.59 2.44
N ASP A 35 -4.72 -2.71 2.87
CA ASP A 35 -4.40 -1.63 3.82
C ASP A 35 -3.95 -2.21 5.17
N MET A 36 -4.64 -3.25 5.66
CA MET A 36 -4.24 -3.94 6.89
C MET A 36 -2.85 -4.56 6.76
N ALA A 37 -2.52 -5.18 5.63
CA ALA A 37 -1.21 -5.77 5.39
C ALA A 37 -0.10 -4.70 5.39
N ALA A 38 -0.34 -3.55 4.75
CA ALA A 38 0.60 -2.43 4.77
C ALA A 38 0.80 -1.87 6.19
N MET A 39 -0.28 -1.62 6.93
CA MET A 39 -0.19 -1.16 8.32
C MET A 39 0.59 -2.15 9.19
N GLN A 40 0.29 -3.44 9.09
CA GLN A 40 0.96 -4.48 9.85
C GLN A 40 2.43 -4.61 9.47
N LEU A 41 2.78 -4.47 8.19
CA LEU A 41 4.17 -4.45 7.76
C LEU A 41 4.95 -3.28 8.37
N ASN A 42 4.35 -2.09 8.46
CA ASN A 42 5.00 -0.93 9.09
C ASN A 42 5.33 -1.17 10.57
N PHE A 43 4.37 -1.70 11.33
CA PHE A 43 4.59 -2.03 12.74
C PHE A 43 5.57 -3.18 12.91
N TYR A 44 5.40 -4.25 12.11
CA TYR A 44 6.24 -5.43 12.17
C TYR A 44 7.69 -5.12 11.82
N ALA A 45 7.95 -4.40 10.72
CA ALA A 45 9.30 -4.02 10.32
C ALA A 45 10.00 -3.18 11.40
N SER A 46 9.27 -2.24 12.01
CA SER A 46 9.81 -1.39 13.09
C SER A 46 10.18 -2.20 14.35
N ALA A 47 9.47 -3.30 14.62
CA ALA A 47 9.70 -4.13 15.81
C ALA A 47 10.71 -5.27 15.56
N ALA A 48 10.56 -6.00 14.44
CA ALA A 48 11.31 -7.22 14.16
C ALA A 48 12.56 -6.98 13.31
N TRP A 49 12.55 -5.95 12.45
CA TRP A 49 13.63 -5.70 11.48
C TRP A 49 14.49 -4.49 11.82
N GLN A 50 14.39 -3.96 13.04
CA GLN A 50 15.10 -2.75 13.47
C GLN A 50 16.61 -2.84 13.22
N VAL A 51 17.23 -3.99 13.49
CA VAL A 51 18.66 -4.21 13.25
C VAL A 51 19.01 -4.07 11.76
N SER A 52 18.18 -4.63 10.87
CA SER A 52 18.37 -4.50 9.42
C SER A 52 18.13 -3.06 8.95
N LEU A 53 17.10 -2.38 9.47
CA LEU A 53 16.82 -0.97 9.16
C LEU A 53 17.99 -0.07 9.53
N LEU A 54 18.61 -0.29 10.70
CA LEU A 54 19.80 0.44 11.14
C LEU A 54 21.04 0.08 10.32
N GLN A 55 21.25 -1.20 9.99
CA GLN A 55 22.40 -1.66 9.21
C GLN A 55 22.45 -1.00 7.83
N PHE A 56 21.29 -0.84 7.19
CA PHE A 56 21.20 -0.21 5.87
C PHE A 56 20.96 1.31 5.93
N ASP A 57 20.80 1.88 7.12
CA ASP A 57 20.48 3.29 7.34
C ASP A 57 19.22 3.74 6.57
N ILE A 58 18.12 3.02 6.80
CA ILE A 58 16.85 3.16 6.06
C ILE A 58 15.65 3.23 7.01
N PHE A 59 14.67 4.05 6.66
CA PHE A 59 13.29 3.93 7.15
C PHE A 59 12.42 3.18 6.14
N LEU A 60 11.62 2.22 6.61
CA LEU A 60 10.67 1.48 5.79
C LEU A 60 9.25 2.00 6.06
N TYR A 61 8.55 2.35 4.98
CA TYR A 61 7.12 2.65 4.99
C TYR A 61 6.43 1.83 3.92
N SER A 62 5.20 1.45 4.18
CA SER A 62 4.39 0.71 3.22
C SER A 62 2.95 1.21 3.23
N PHE A 63 2.34 1.14 2.05
CA PHE A 63 0.96 1.51 1.79
C PHE A 63 0.41 0.63 0.67
N PHE A 64 -0.90 0.52 0.62
CA PHE A 64 -1.58 -0.27 -0.40
C PHE A 64 -2.23 0.65 -1.43
N ASP A 65 -1.85 0.46 -2.69
CA ASP A 65 -2.55 1.07 -3.81
C ASP A 65 -3.74 0.20 -4.18
N ARG A 66 -4.95 0.70 -3.89
CA ARG A 66 -6.21 0.02 -4.16
C ARG A 66 -6.54 -0.06 -5.65
N ASN A 67 -6.02 0.84 -6.48
CA ASN A 67 -6.32 0.84 -7.92
C ASN A 67 -5.66 -0.35 -8.62
N ASP A 68 -4.41 -0.63 -8.26
CA ASP A 68 -3.60 -1.70 -8.86
C ASP A 68 -3.43 -2.91 -7.93
N SER A 69 -4.16 -2.94 -6.80
CA SER A 69 -4.05 -3.97 -5.77
C SER A 69 -2.60 -4.29 -5.38
N THR A 70 -1.79 -3.24 -5.20
CA THR A 70 -0.34 -3.35 -5.05
C THR A 70 0.11 -2.87 -3.67
N LEU A 71 0.81 -3.73 -2.93
CA LEU A 71 1.53 -3.32 -1.72
C LEU A 71 2.83 -2.62 -2.13
N ILE A 72 2.92 -1.32 -1.85
CA ILE A 72 4.10 -0.51 -2.12
C ILE A 72 4.91 -0.39 -0.84
N ILE A 73 6.19 -0.70 -0.92
CA ILE A 73 7.16 -0.62 0.16
C ILE A 73 8.22 0.39 -0.24
N GLU A 74 8.29 1.49 0.49
CA GLU A 74 9.25 2.55 0.31
C GLU A 74 10.37 2.45 1.35
N LEU A 75 11.60 2.39 0.86
CA LEU A 75 12.83 2.41 1.64
C LEU A 75 13.46 3.79 1.52
N TYR A 76 13.46 4.57 2.59
CA TYR A 76 14.08 5.88 2.65
C TYR A 76 15.47 5.77 3.26
N GLY A 77 16.52 5.79 2.43
CA GLY A 77 17.90 5.71 2.90
C GLY A 77 18.75 6.89 2.44
N MET A 78 19.97 6.97 2.97
CA MET A 78 20.93 8.04 2.69
C MET A 78 21.93 7.70 1.57
N LYS A 79 21.81 6.51 0.95
CA LYS A 79 22.79 6.05 -0.04
C LYS A 79 22.44 6.55 -1.43
N GLU A 80 23.42 7.14 -2.09
CA GLU A 80 23.29 7.62 -3.47
C GLU A 80 23.71 6.56 -4.50
N ASN A 81 24.40 5.50 -4.06
CA ASN A 81 24.89 4.44 -4.94
C ASN A 81 23.74 3.46 -5.30
N PRO A 82 23.43 3.27 -6.61
CA PRO A 82 22.43 2.31 -7.07
C PRO A 82 22.64 0.88 -6.58
N ASP A 83 23.89 0.41 -6.49
CA ASP A 83 24.20 -0.96 -6.05
C ASP A 83 23.85 -1.15 -4.58
N GLU A 84 24.03 -0.12 -3.75
CA GLU A 84 23.66 -0.14 -2.34
C GLU A 84 22.15 -0.10 -2.15
N ALA A 85 21.46 0.73 -2.93
CA ALA A 85 20.00 0.76 -2.96
C ALA A 85 19.42 -0.59 -3.40
N GLN A 86 20.02 -1.23 -4.40
CA GLN A 86 19.63 -2.58 -4.84
C GLN A 86 19.84 -3.61 -3.74
N ARG A 87 21.00 -3.62 -3.08
CA ARG A 87 21.27 -4.54 -1.95
C ARG A 87 20.25 -4.38 -0.83
N ALA A 88 19.87 -3.15 -0.50
CA ALA A 88 18.82 -2.88 0.48
C ALA A 88 17.46 -3.44 0.03
N ILE A 89 17.04 -3.13 -1.21
CA ILE A 89 15.78 -3.64 -1.78
C ILE A 89 15.76 -5.17 -1.76
N GLU A 90 16.84 -5.83 -2.16
CA GLU A 90 16.92 -7.30 -2.19
C GLU A 90 16.84 -7.91 -0.79
N HIS A 91 17.52 -7.30 0.18
CA HIS A 91 17.47 -7.71 1.58
C HIS A 91 16.06 -7.64 2.14
N PHE A 92 15.39 -6.49 2.03
CA PHE A 92 14.03 -6.33 2.55
C PHE A 92 12.99 -7.12 1.76
N ARG A 93 13.20 -7.33 0.44
CA ARG A 93 12.37 -8.26 -0.34
C ARG A 93 12.48 -9.68 0.19
N SER A 94 13.69 -10.12 0.54
CA SER A 94 13.90 -11.43 1.14
C SER A 94 13.13 -11.55 2.45
N LEU A 95 13.28 -10.58 3.36
CA LEU A 95 12.56 -10.53 4.64
C LEU A 95 11.03 -10.56 4.47
N VAL A 96 10.48 -9.77 3.54
CA VAL A 96 9.04 -9.81 3.26
C VAL A 96 8.58 -11.21 2.83
N LYS A 97 9.37 -11.88 1.98
CA LYS A 97 9.05 -13.20 1.46
C LYS A 97 9.19 -14.31 2.51
N THR A 98 10.27 -14.30 3.28
CA THR A 98 10.64 -15.43 4.16
C THR A 98 10.11 -15.29 5.57
N ASP A 99 9.77 -14.07 6.00
CA ASP A 99 9.41 -13.77 7.39
C ASP A 99 8.00 -13.17 7.48
N PHE A 100 7.77 -12.00 6.89
CA PHE A 100 6.49 -11.30 7.03
C PHE A 100 5.30 -12.05 6.40
N ILE A 101 5.39 -12.45 5.12
CA ILE A 101 4.27 -13.13 4.43
C ILE A 101 3.85 -14.41 5.17
N PRO A 102 4.77 -15.33 5.55
CA PRO A 102 4.41 -16.51 6.33
C PRO A 102 3.74 -16.18 7.66
N LEU A 103 4.29 -15.22 8.41
CA LEU A 103 3.73 -14.80 9.70
C LEU A 103 2.34 -14.19 9.55
N PHE A 104 2.16 -13.35 8.53
CA PHE A 104 0.90 -12.67 8.25
C PHE A 104 -0.20 -13.66 7.84
N LYS A 105 0.10 -14.63 6.96
CA LYS A 105 -0.84 -15.70 6.58
C LYS A 105 -1.27 -16.55 7.77
N ASN A 106 -0.31 -16.94 8.62
CA ASN A 106 -0.57 -17.83 9.76
C ASN A 106 -1.37 -17.16 10.88
N ASN A 107 -1.04 -15.90 11.21
CA ASN A 107 -1.63 -15.21 12.37
C ASN A 107 -2.99 -14.57 12.07
N TYR A 108 -3.23 -14.11 10.84
CA TYR A 108 -4.41 -13.32 10.55
C TYR A 108 -5.49 -14.05 9.73
N ARG A 109 -5.21 -15.26 9.20
CA ARG A 109 -6.13 -15.99 8.28
C ARG A 109 -6.64 -15.09 7.14
N ILE A 110 -5.86 -14.06 6.79
CA ILE A 110 -6.16 -13.12 5.71
C ILE A 110 -5.70 -13.76 4.43
N ASP A 111 -6.63 -13.97 3.50
CA ASP A 111 -6.28 -14.37 2.15
C ASP A 111 -5.55 -13.21 1.46
N ILE A 112 -4.29 -13.44 1.09
CA ILE A 112 -3.43 -12.41 0.46
C ILE A 112 -3.85 -12.19 -1.00
N ASP A 113 -4.87 -12.87 -1.50
CA ASP A 113 -5.39 -12.77 -2.86
C ASP A 113 -5.79 -11.34 -3.28
N GLU A 114 -6.06 -10.43 -2.34
CA GLU A 114 -6.27 -9.00 -2.64
C GLU A 114 -4.97 -8.25 -2.98
N ILE A 115 -3.78 -8.80 -2.68
CA ILE A 115 -2.48 -8.23 -3.01
C ILE A 115 -1.94 -8.94 -4.24
N ASN A 116 -2.26 -8.39 -5.41
CA ASN A 116 -1.81 -8.92 -6.69
C ASN A 116 -0.31 -8.71 -6.93
N ASN A 117 0.30 -7.72 -6.26
CA ASN A 117 1.68 -7.33 -6.50
C ASN A 117 2.33 -6.69 -5.26
N ILE A 118 3.65 -6.86 -5.13
CA ILE A 118 4.48 -6.17 -4.14
C ILE A 118 5.58 -5.41 -4.87
N LYS A 119 5.66 -4.10 -4.62
CA LYS A 119 6.60 -3.19 -5.28
C LYS A 119 7.51 -2.56 -4.25
N PHE A 120 8.81 -2.49 -4.56
CA PHE A 120 9.80 -1.81 -3.74
C PHE A 120 10.25 -0.53 -4.41
N ILE A 121 10.33 0.55 -3.64
CA ILE A 121 10.84 1.84 -4.08
C ILE A 121 11.91 2.26 -3.10
N TYR A 122 13.12 2.53 -3.55
CA TYR A 122 14.13 3.16 -2.71
C TYR A 122 14.14 4.66 -3.00
N ARG A 123 14.06 5.48 -1.95
CA ARG A 123 14.07 6.93 -2.02
C ARG A 123 15.30 7.44 -1.28
N ASN A 124 16.21 8.04 -2.03
CA ASN A 124 17.37 8.66 -1.41
C ASN A 124 16.94 9.96 -0.71
N ARG A 125 17.30 10.10 0.56
CA ARG A 125 17.25 11.33 1.35
C ARG A 125 18.63 12.00 1.23
N SER A 126 18.91 12.72 0.13
CA SER A 126 20.04 13.68 0.19
C SER A 126 19.62 14.85 1.09
N GLU A 127 20.52 15.30 1.95
CA GLU A 127 20.45 16.67 2.46
C GLU A 127 20.44 17.60 1.23
N GLU A 128 19.58 18.62 1.23
CA GLU A 128 19.39 19.58 0.12
C GLU A 128 18.62 19.08 -1.12
N GLY A 129 17.30 18.87 -0.99
CA GLY A 129 16.34 19.15 -2.08
C GLY A 129 16.42 18.31 -3.36
N LYS A 130 17.35 17.35 -3.47
CA LYS A 130 17.50 16.44 -4.62
C LYS A 130 17.04 15.03 -4.22
N ARG A 131 15.79 14.71 -4.55
CA ARG A 131 15.23 13.37 -4.36
C ARG A 131 15.54 12.50 -5.57
N ILE A 132 16.43 11.51 -5.41
CA ILE A 132 16.58 10.44 -6.39
C ILE A 132 15.66 9.29 -5.99
N ILE A 133 14.71 8.95 -6.87
CA ILE A 133 13.73 7.88 -6.65
C ILE A 133 14.15 6.67 -7.50
N TYR A 134 14.47 5.56 -6.83
CA TYR A 134 14.78 4.27 -7.41
C TYR A 134 13.52 3.39 -7.36
N ILE A 135 12.87 3.17 -8.51
CA ILE A 135 11.66 2.33 -8.57
C ILE A 135 12.03 0.92 -9.04
N TRP A 136 11.70 -0.10 -8.24
CA TRP A 136 11.87 -1.49 -8.60
C TRP A 136 10.53 -2.21 -8.79
N GLU A 137 10.23 -2.61 -10.02
CA GLU A 137 9.06 -3.41 -10.37
C GLU A 137 9.50 -4.74 -10.99
N LYS A 138 9.10 -5.87 -10.40
CA LYS A 138 9.20 -7.23 -11.00
C LYS A 138 10.50 -7.51 -11.80
N GLY A 139 11.66 -7.18 -11.23
CA GLY A 139 12.97 -7.46 -11.83
C GLY A 139 13.37 -6.54 -12.99
N LYS A 140 12.61 -5.46 -13.24
CA LYS A 140 12.93 -4.43 -14.22
C LYS A 140 13.23 -3.12 -13.48
N PHE A 141 14.48 -2.71 -13.56
CA PHE A 141 14.92 -1.36 -13.21
C PHE A 141 14.24 -0.34 -14.13
N ARG A 142 13.72 0.75 -13.58
CA ARG A 142 13.40 1.96 -14.36
C ARG A 142 14.14 3.15 -13.77
N PHE A 143 15.11 3.66 -14.52
CA PHE A 143 15.90 4.85 -14.19
C PHE A 143 16.12 5.74 -15.41
N PRO A 144 16.26 7.06 -15.21
CA PRO A 144 15.46 7.93 -14.34
C PRO A 144 14.18 8.39 -15.05
N LEU A 145 13.13 8.76 -14.29
CA LEU A 145 12.06 9.60 -14.85
C LEU A 145 12.62 11.03 -14.96
N LYS A 146 12.77 11.51 -16.20
CA LYS A 146 12.95 12.93 -16.50
C LYS A 146 11.61 13.66 -16.37
#